data_AF-A0A7V9S7R7-F1
#
_entry.id   AF-A0A7V9S7R7-F1
#
_cell.length_a   1.000
_cell.length_b   1.000
_cell.length_c   1.000
_cell.angle_alpha   90.00
_cell.angle_beta   90.00
_cell.angle_gamma   90.00
#
_symmetry.space_group_name_H-M   'P 1'
#
loop_
_entity.id
_entity.type
_entity.pdbx_description
1 polymer ?
#
loop_
_entity_poly.entity_id
_entity_poly.type
_entity_poly.pdbx_seq_one_letter_code
_entity_poly.pdbx_strand_id
1 'polypeptide(L)'
;FREQPQVAMPDGMYFSAARGSVRKKLARQAAEDWRAFLQARAQELVPGGQMMVQGIATVVAPDGSEQASAARLLQLMWEVARTLVEDGHLDGRVLVSYIFPVYCRSKEEALAPMTQGGPLAEALEVVSAETSAVANPYWEEWERNGDAAGYARSYTAFVRAFAESTLAKHLFASAQNPEELGEEFFRRLEEAIRKEPERGKYEATILRVVMRKKVESRKAKGEKSEGIQGKG
;
A
#
# COMPACT_ATOMS: atom_id res chain seq x y z
N PHE A 1 2.64 14.11 6.77
CA PHE A 1 1.71 13.50 5.79
C PHE A 1 1.97 14.09 4.43
N ARG A 2 1.97 13.22 3.41
CA ARG A 2 2.02 13.62 2.00
C ARG A 2 0.79 14.45 1.64
N GLU A 3 0.92 15.32 0.65
CA GLU A 3 -0.24 15.96 0.03
C GLU A 3 -1.14 14.93 -0.67
N GLN A 4 -2.45 15.18 -0.63
CA GLN A 4 -3.42 14.35 -1.34
C GLN A 4 -3.22 14.48 -2.85
N PRO A 5 -3.27 13.37 -3.61
CA PRO A 5 -3.19 13.45 -5.05
C PRO A 5 -4.39 14.25 -5.59
N GLN A 6 -4.13 15.17 -6.52
CA GLN A 6 -5.18 15.96 -7.17
C GLN A 6 -5.98 15.08 -8.15
N VAL A 7 -6.92 14.30 -7.62
CA VAL A 7 -7.82 13.39 -8.34
C VAL A 7 -9.19 13.40 -7.68
N ALA A 8 -10.22 13.01 -8.43
CA ALA A 8 -11.57 12.81 -7.91
C ALA A 8 -11.94 11.32 -8.00
N MET A 9 -12.46 10.78 -6.90
CA MET A 9 -12.97 9.41 -6.81
C MET A 9 -14.37 9.43 -6.18
N PRO A 10 -15.43 9.53 -7.00
CA PRO A 10 -16.79 9.60 -6.49
C PRO A 10 -17.27 8.29 -5.85
N ASP A 11 -16.73 7.15 -6.26
CA ASP A 11 -17.21 5.81 -5.87
C ASP A 11 -16.23 5.04 -4.96
N GLY A 12 -15.34 5.75 -4.26
CA GLY A 12 -14.42 5.12 -3.33
C GLY A 12 -13.30 6.06 -2.86
N MET A 13 -12.61 5.68 -1.79
CA MET A 13 -11.44 6.43 -1.28
C MET A 13 -10.12 5.68 -1.44
N TYR A 14 -10.10 4.53 -2.12
CA TYR A 14 -8.94 3.65 -2.17
C TYR A 14 -8.51 3.33 -3.59
N PHE A 15 -7.22 3.15 -3.82
CA PHE A 15 -6.66 3.04 -5.18
C PHE A 15 -7.33 1.93 -6.02
N SER A 16 -7.81 0.85 -5.38
CA SER A 16 -8.46 -0.28 -6.06
C SER A 16 -9.85 0.06 -6.60
N ALA A 17 -10.50 1.12 -6.11
CA ALA A 17 -11.75 1.66 -6.66
C ALA A 17 -11.49 2.59 -7.87
N ALA A 18 -10.25 3.06 -8.05
CA ALA A 18 -9.91 3.98 -9.13
C ALA A 18 -9.96 3.29 -10.50
N ARG A 19 -10.31 4.04 -11.55
CA ARG A 19 -10.36 3.57 -12.94
C ARG A 19 -9.58 4.51 -13.86
N GLY A 20 -9.28 4.04 -15.08
CA GLY A 20 -8.73 4.86 -16.16
C GLY A 20 -7.48 5.67 -15.77
N SER A 21 -7.51 6.97 -16.05
CA SER A 21 -6.39 7.90 -15.79
C SER A 21 -6.11 8.08 -14.31
N VAL A 22 -7.12 8.02 -13.43
CA VAL A 22 -6.95 8.15 -11.97
C VAL A 22 -6.14 6.97 -11.43
N ARG A 23 -6.52 5.73 -11.78
CA ARG A 23 -5.76 4.53 -11.40
C ARG A 23 -4.30 4.62 -11.86
N LYS A 24 -4.07 5.04 -13.11
CA LYS A 24 -2.72 5.23 -13.68
C LYS A 24 -1.90 6.29 -12.93
N LYS A 25 -2.52 7.40 -12.53
CA LYS A 25 -1.85 8.47 -11.77
C LYS A 25 -1.42 7.98 -10.38
N LEU A 26 -2.30 7.27 -9.67
CA LEU A 26 -2.00 6.68 -8.36
C LEU A 26 -0.90 5.61 -8.48
N ALA A 27 -0.97 4.74 -9.49
CA ALA A 27 0.04 3.72 -9.75
C ALA A 27 1.40 4.31 -10.07
N ARG A 28 1.45 5.33 -10.93
CA ARG A 28 2.68 6.06 -11.25
C ARG A 28 3.30 6.67 -10.00
N GLN A 29 2.48 7.30 -9.17
CA GLN A 29 2.99 7.92 -7.94
C GLN A 29 3.61 6.86 -7.00
N ALA A 30 2.93 5.73 -6.82
CA ALA A 30 3.45 4.63 -6.03
C ALA A 30 4.75 4.04 -6.64
N ALA A 31 4.84 3.91 -7.96
CA ALA A 31 6.05 3.44 -8.63
C ALA A 31 7.23 4.41 -8.41
N GLU A 32 6.98 5.72 -8.46
CA GLU A 32 7.99 6.74 -8.20
C GLU A 32 8.50 6.69 -6.76
N ASP A 33 7.62 6.57 -5.76
CA ASP A 33 8.02 6.44 -4.35
C ASP A 33 8.83 5.18 -4.10
N TRP A 34 8.41 4.06 -4.71
CA TRP A 34 9.09 2.78 -4.55
C TRP A 34 10.49 2.83 -5.14
N ARG A 35 10.62 3.39 -6.34
CA ARG A 35 11.92 3.60 -6.97
C ARG A 35 12.80 4.51 -6.11
N ALA A 36 12.28 5.62 -5.59
CA ALA A 36 13.04 6.53 -4.74
C ALA A 36 13.53 5.84 -3.46
N PHE A 37 12.65 5.08 -2.79
CA PHE A 37 13.01 4.27 -1.64
C PHE A 37 14.13 3.26 -1.98
N LEU A 38 13.96 2.47 -3.04
CA LEU A 38 14.96 1.47 -3.42
C LEU A 38 16.29 2.10 -3.84
N GLN A 39 16.28 3.26 -4.51
CA GLN A 39 17.48 4.02 -4.87
C GLN A 39 18.25 4.44 -3.62
N ALA A 40 17.57 5.02 -2.63
CA ALA A 40 18.19 5.40 -1.36
C ALA A 40 18.81 4.18 -0.65
N ARG A 41 18.06 3.08 -0.55
CA ARG A 41 18.53 1.84 0.08
C ARG A 41 19.71 1.20 -0.66
N ALA A 42 19.72 1.25 -1.99
CA ALA A 42 20.84 0.76 -2.80
C ALA A 42 22.13 1.56 -2.56
N GLN A 43 22.04 2.87 -2.29
CA GLN A 43 23.20 3.69 -1.95
C GLN A 43 23.75 3.34 -0.56
N GLU A 44 22.88 3.11 0.41
CA GLU A 44 23.24 2.84 1.81
C GLU A 44 23.76 1.41 2.04
N LEU A 45 23.26 0.42 1.29
CA LEU A 45 23.71 -0.97 1.44
C LEU A 45 25.18 -1.13 1.05
N VAL A 46 25.91 -1.96 1.79
CA VAL A 46 27.23 -2.44 1.38
C VAL A 46 27.10 -3.43 0.20
N PRO A 47 28.10 -3.57 -0.68
CA PRO A 47 28.09 -4.61 -1.71
C PRO A 47 27.83 -6.00 -1.13
N GLY A 48 26.89 -6.75 -1.71
CA GLY A 48 26.45 -8.05 -1.19
C GLY A 48 25.48 -7.98 0.01
N GLY A 49 25.27 -6.80 0.59
CA GLY A 49 24.30 -6.57 1.67
C GLY A 49 22.86 -6.81 1.22
N GLN A 50 22.02 -7.28 2.14
CA GLN A 50 20.63 -7.64 1.86
C GLN A 50 19.63 -6.75 2.60
N MET A 51 18.46 -6.59 2.00
CA MET A 51 17.29 -5.92 2.58
C MET A 51 16.06 -6.79 2.34
N MET A 52 15.22 -6.93 3.37
CA MET A 52 13.87 -7.48 3.25
C MET A 52 12.86 -6.35 3.40
N VAL A 53 11.93 -6.25 2.46
CA VAL A 53 10.76 -5.38 2.57
C VAL A 53 9.50 -6.23 2.55
N GLN A 54 8.60 -5.95 3.49
CA GLN A 54 7.30 -6.58 3.58
C GLN A 54 6.21 -5.50 3.62
N GLY A 55 5.16 -5.70 2.83
CA GLY A 55 3.98 -4.84 2.83
C GLY A 55 2.75 -5.59 2.35
N ILE A 56 1.58 -4.99 2.51
CA ILE A 56 0.35 -5.51 1.92
C ILE A 56 0.39 -5.41 0.39
N ALA A 57 -0.25 -6.37 -0.27
CA ALA A 57 -0.11 -6.58 -1.70
C ALA A 57 -1.46 -6.66 -2.42
N THR A 58 -1.37 -6.52 -3.75
CA THR A 58 -2.45 -6.87 -4.67
C THR A 58 -2.10 -8.20 -5.32
N VAL A 59 -3.00 -9.18 -5.23
CA VAL A 59 -2.87 -10.44 -5.98
C VAL A 59 -3.54 -10.25 -7.33
N VAL A 60 -2.84 -10.58 -8.41
CA VAL A 60 -3.39 -10.58 -9.76
C VAL A 60 -3.72 -12.03 -10.12
N ALA A 61 -4.98 -12.33 -10.36
CA ALA A 61 -5.42 -13.66 -10.77
C ALA A 61 -5.11 -13.92 -12.26
N PRO A 62 -5.13 -15.19 -12.72
CA PRO A 62 -4.83 -15.52 -14.12
C PRO A 62 -5.76 -14.86 -15.16
N ASP A 63 -6.98 -14.51 -14.76
CA ASP A 63 -7.95 -13.79 -15.59
C ASP A 63 -7.70 -12.27 -15.63
N GLY A 64 -6.66 -11.79 -14.94
CA GLY A 64 -6.29 -10.38 -14.83
C GLY A 64 -7.04 -9.61 -13.75
N SER A 65 -7.90 -10.26 -12.95
CA SER A 65 -8.57 -9.59 -11.84
C SER A 65 -7.59 -9.26 -10.70
N GLU A 66 -7.71 -8.05 -10.14
CA GLU A 66 -6.88 -7.56 -9.04
C GLU A 66 -7.63 -7.71 -7.70
N GLN A 67 -7.01 -8.39 -6.75
CA GLN A 67 -7.46 -8.51 -5.37
C GLN A 67 -6.53 -7.71 -4.47
N ALA A 68 -6.85 -6.43 -4.29
CA ALA A 68 -6.10 -5.53 -3.42
C ALA A 68 -6.44 -5.83 -1.95
N SER A 69 -5.40 -5.98 -1.12
CA SER A 69 -5.58 -6.11 0.33
C SER A 69 -6.40 -4.94 0.89
N ALA A 70 -7.27 -5.26 1.85
CA ALA A 70 -8.17 -4.32 2.53
C ALA A 70 -9.25 -3.64 1.66
N ALA A 71 -9.42 -4.02 0.39
CA ALA A 71 -10.37 -3.33 -0.51
C ALA A 71 -11.81 -3.26 0.05
N ARG A 72 -12.32 -4.34 0.65
CA ARG A 72 -13.66 -4.39 1.25
C ARG A 72 -13.81 -3.45 2.45
N LEU A 73 -12.80 -3.42 3.32
CA LEU A 73 -12.77 -2.51 4.46
C LEU A 73 -12.78 -1.05 3.99
N LEU A 74 -11.92 -0.69 3.04
CA LEU A 74 -11.84 0.70 2.57
C LEU A 74 -13.10 1.13 1.80
N GLN A 75 -13.77 0.18 1.14
CA GLN A 75 -15.09 0.41 0.56
C GLN A 75 -16.13 0.70 1.65
N LEU A 76 -16.16 -0.10 2.72
CA LEU A 76 -17.07 0.12 3.86
C LEU A 76 -16.80 1.48 4.54
N MET A 77 -15.54 1.86 4.71
CA MET A 77 -15.17 3.17 5.24
C MET A 77 -15.68 4.31 4.36
N TRP A 78 -15.61 4.16 3.04
CA TRP A 78 -16.18 5.14 2.10
C TRP A 78 -17.70 5.22 2.19
N GLU A 79 -18.38 4.09 2.29
CA GLU A 79 -19.84 4.06 2.48
C GLU A 79 -20.26 4.75 3.78
N VAL A 80 -19.56 4.49 4.89
CA VAL A 80 -19.80 5.16 6.17
C VAL A 80 -19.57 6.67 6.03
N ALA A 81 -18.47 7.10 5.42
CA ALA A 81 -18.22 8.52 5.16
C ALA A 81 -19.30 9.15 4.29
N ARG A 82 -19.84 8.41 3.31
CA ARG A 82 -20.95 8.89 2.47
C ARG A 82 -22.22 9.13 3.28
N THR A 83 -22.53 8.29 4.28
CA THR A 83 -23.68 8.57 5.18
C THR A 83 -23.51 9.86 5.98
N LEU A 84 -22.27 10.23 6.33
CA LEU A 84 -21.99 11.50 6.99
C LEU A 84 -22.19 12.69 6.04
N VAL A 85 -21.95 12.52 4.74
CA VAL A 85 -22.28 13.53 3.73
C VAL A 85 -23.79 13.67 3.57
N GLU A 86 -24.51 12.55 3.50
CA GLU A 86 -25.97 12.51 3.39
C GLU A 86 -26.66 13.24 4.56
N ASP A 87 -26.11 13.10 5.77
CA ASP A 87 -26.60 13.77 6.99
C ASP A 87 -26.07 15.22 7.15
N GLY A 88 -25.24 15.71 6.22
CA GLY A 88 -24.71 17.08 6.25
C GLY A 88 -23.54 17.31 7.22
N HIS A 89 -22.97 16.25 7.81
CA HIS A 89 -21.82 16.33 8.71
C HIS A 89 -20.46 16.45 7.98
N LEU A 90 -20.39 16.03 6.72
CA LEU A 90 -19.18 16.03 5.91
C LEU A 90 -19.42 16.66 4.53
N ASP A 91 -18.51 17.51 4.06
CA ASP A 91 -18.58 18.06 2.69
C ASP A 91 -18.27 16.96 1.66
N GLY A 92 -19.23 16.65 0.79
CA GLY A 92 -19.07 15.64 -0.26
C GLY A 92 -17.89 15.91 -1.20
N ARG A 93 -17.52 17.17 -1.43
CA ARG A 93 -16.34 17.52 -2.25
C ARG A 93 -15.05 17.04 -1.61
N VAL A 94 -14.96 17.09 -0.29
CA VAL A 94 -13.80 16.60 0.46
C VAL A 94 -13.71 15.08 0.35
N LEU A 95 -14.85 14.37 0.52
CA LEU A 95 -14.90 12.92 0.36
C LEU A 95 -14.46 12.48 -1.05
N VAL A 96 -14.96 13.12 -2.11
CA VAL A 96 -14.60 12.82 -3.50
C VAL A 96 -13.10 13.05 -3.77
N SER A 97 -12.47 13.99 -3.07
CA SER A 97 -11.05 14.31 -3.23
C SER A 97 -10.12 13.49 -2.33
N TYR A 98 -10.66 12.80 -1.32
CA TYR A 98 -9.87 12.09 -0.33
C TYR A 98 -9.45 10.71 -0.82
N ILE A 99 -8.14 10.48 -0.88
CA ILE A 99 -7.55 9.17 -1.15
C ILE A 99 -6.85 8.68 0.12
N PHE A 100 -7.25 7.49 0.56
CA PHE A 100 -6.58 6.76 1.62
C PHE A 100 -5.14 6.46 1.17
N PRO A 101 -4.11 6.92 1.90
CA PRO A 101 -2.74 7.04 1.39
C PRO A 101 -1.97 5.72 1.45
N VAL A 102 -2.58 4.65 0.93
CA VAL A 102 -2.02 3.30 0.88
C VAL A 102 -2.18 2.77 -0.54
N TYR A 103 -1.10 2.18 -1.05
CA TYR A 103 -1.08 1.53 -2.36
C TYR A 103 -0.49 0.13 -2.22
N CYS A 104 -1.32 -0.88 -2.44
CA CYS A 104 -0.90 -2.28 -2.43
C CYS A 104 -0.33 -2.65 -3.80
N ARG A 105 0.98 -2.84 -3.87
CA ARG A 105 1.65 -3.22 -5.13
C ARG A 105 1.37 -4.68 -5.46
N SER A 106 1.24 -4.99 -6.75
CA SER A 106 1.40 -6.37 -7.21
C SER A 106 2.86 -6.81 -7.08
N LYS A 107 3.09 -8.12 -7.16
CA LYS A 107 4.46 -8.67 -7.21
C LYS A 107 5.22 -8.10 -8.42
N GLU A 108 4.58 -8.03 -9.57
CA GLU A 108 5.14 -7.49 -10.81
C GLU A 108 5.53 -6.01 -10.63
N GLU A 109 4.63 -5.18 -10.08
CA GLU A 109 4.92 -3.76 -9.82
C GLU A 109 6.09 -3.57 -8.85
N ALA A 110 6.20 -4.42 -7.82
CA ALA A 110 7.28 -4.35 -6.85
C ALA A 110 8.63 -4.75 -7.44
N LEU A 111 8.66 -5.70 -8.38
CA LEU A 111 9.89 -6.20 -9.00
C LEU A 111 10.34 -5.38 -10.21
N ALA A 112 9.42 -4.68 -10.87
CA ALA A 112 9.67 -3.92 -12.11
C ALA A 112 10.92 -3.02 -12.09
N PRO A 113 11.29 -2.33 -10.99
CA PRO A 113 12.52 -1.53 -10.96
C PRO A 113 13.80 -2.35 -11.14
N MET A 114 13.79 -3.63 -10.74
CA MET A 114 14.97 -4.52 -10.64
C MET A 114 15.02 -5.58 -11.75
N THR A 115 13.95 -5.73 -12.54
CA THR A 115 13.95 -6.58 -13.73
C THR A 115 14.81 -5.98 -14.85
N GLN A 116 15.21 -6.80 -15.83
CA GLN A 116 16.04 -6.35 -16.96
C GLN A 116 15.44 -5.10 -17.65
N GLY A 117 16.28 -4.08 -17.88
CA GLY A 117 15.86 -2.79 -18.43
C GLY A 117 15.25 -1.82 -17.40
N GLY A 118 15.02 -2.28 -16.16
CA GLY A 118 14.56 -1.45 -15.05
C GLY A 118 15.66 -0.52 -14.51
N PRO A 119 15.28 0.62 -13.90
CA PRO A 119 16.23 1.64 -13.42
C PRO A 119 17.20 1.18 -12.33
N LEU A 120 16.94 0.04 -11.69
CA LEU A 120 17.75 -0.52 -10.60
C LEU A 120 18.27 -1.92 -10.92
N ALA A 121 18.11 -2.39 -12.16
CA ALA A 121 18.51 -3.72 -12.59
C ALA A 121 20.02 -3.99 -12.35
N GLU A 122 20.86 -2.97 -12.47
CA GLU A 122 22.32 -3.09 -12.25
C GLU A 122 22.74 -2.88 -10.80
N ALA A 123 21.86 -2.34 -9.95
CA ALA A 123 22.19 -2.02 -8.55
C ALA A 123 21.71 -3.09 -7.57
N LEU A 124 20.53 -3.65 -7.81
CA LEU A 124 19.87 -4.61 -6.93
C LEU A 124 19.52 -5.88 -7.69
N GLU A 125 19.69 -7.02 -7.04
CA GLU A 125 19.15 -8.30 -7.49
C GLU A 125 18.05 -8.77 -6.54
N VAL A 126 17.04 -9.44 -7.10
CA VAL A 126 15.95 -10.05 -6.33
C VAL A 126 16.40 -11.44 -5.91
N VAL A 127 16.45 -11.68 -4.60
CA VAL A 127 16.81 -12.98 -4.02
C VAL A 127 15.57 -13.86 -3.87
N SER A 128 14.48 -13.28 -3.37
CA SER A 128 13.18 -13.95 -3.29
C SER A 128 12.05 -12.93 -3.29
N ALA A 129 10.87 -13.36 -3.75
CA ALA A 129 9.67 -12.54 -3.77
C ALA A 129 8.44 -13.45 -3.63
N GLU A 130 7.75 -13.35 -2.51
CA GLU A 130 6.70 -14.29 -2.12
C GLU A 130 5.47 -13.54 -1.61
N THR A 131 4.30 -14.04 -1.99
CA THR A 131 3.02 -13.59 -1.47
C THR A 131 2.43 -14.64 -0.55
N SER A 132 1.86 -14.22 0.58
CA SER A 132 1.13 -15.12 1.47
C SER A 132 -0.09 -14.43 2.06
N ALA A 133 -1.20 -15.16 2.15
CA ALA A 133 -2.37 -14.71 2.90
C ALA A 133 -2.02 -14.58 4.40
N VAL A 134 -2.62 -13.59 5.06
CA VAL A 134 -2.46 -13.37 6.49
C VAL A 134 -3.78 -13.68 7.18
N ALA A 135 -3.72 -14.50 8.23
CA ALA A 135 -4.83 -14.78 9.11
C ALA A 135 -5.39 -13.48 9.72
N ASN A 136 -6.71 -13.37 9.80
CA ASN A 136 -7.37 -12.29 10.52
C ASN A 136 -7.83 -12.83 11.88
N PRO A 137 -7.08 -12.57 12.97
CA PRO A 137 -7.39 -13.17 14.27
C PRO A 137 -8.76 -12.75 14.82
N TYR A 138 -9.22 -11.53 14.49
CA TYR A 138 -10.55 -11.05 14.88
C TYR A 138 -11.67 -11.82 14.16
N TRP A 139 -11.45 -12.12 12.89
CA TRP A 139 -12.37 -12.93 12.09
C TRP A 139 -12.44 -14.38 12.59
N GLU A 140 -11.29 -15.00 12.83
CA GLU A 140 -11.24 -16.36 13.37
C GLU A 140 -11.89 -16.46 14.75
N GLU A 141 -11.75 -15.44 15.59
CA GLU A 141 -12.42 -15.39 16.88
C GLU A 141 -13.94 -15.32 16.74
N TRP A 142 -14.44 -14.46 15.84
CA TRP A 142 -15.85 -14.39 15.50
C TRP A 142 -16.41 -15.69 14.94
N GLU A 143 -15.69 -16.35 14.02
CA GLU A 143 -16.10 -17.65 13.48
C GLU A 143 -16.22 -18.73 14.57
N ARG A 144 -15.39 -18.65 15.63
CA ARG A 144 -15.44 -19.59 16.75
C ARG A 144 -16.60 -19.34 17.70
N ASN A 145 -16.92 -18.08 18.02
CA ASN A 145 -17.83 -17.75 19.13
C ASN A 145 -19.13 -17.03 18.71
N GLY A 146 -19.24 -16.56 17.46
CA GLY A 146 -20.37 -15.80 16.95
C GLY A 146 -20.56 -14.40 17.56
N ASP A 147 -19.61 -13.90 18.35
CA ASP A 147 -19.71 -12.60 19.03
C ASP A 147 -19.43 -11.45 18.06
N ALA A 148 -20.47 -11.07 17.32
CA ALA A 148 -20.41 -9.95 16.37
C ALA A 148 -20.08 -8.61 17.06
N ALA A 149 -20.45 -8.43 18.33
CA ALA A 149 -20.17 -7.19 19.06
C ALA A 149 -18.70 -7.12 19.47
N GLY A 150 -18.14 -8.22 19.98
CA GLY A 150 -16.70 -8.36 20.25
C GLY A 150 -15.85 -8.16 19.01
N TYR A 151 -16.23 -8.79 17.90
CA TYR A 151 -15.58 -8.59 16.61
C TYR A 151 -15.59 -7.13 16.17
N ALA A 152 -16.76 -6.47 16.19
CA ALA A 152 -16.90 -5.09 15.75
C ALA A 152 -16.03 -4.13 16.57
N ARG A 153 -16.01 -4.26 17.89
CA ARG A 153 -15.17 -3.43 18.78
C ARG A 153 -13.68 -3.61 18.47
N SER A 154 -13.20 -4.86 18.49
CA SER A 154 -11.78 -5.16 18.29
C SER A 154 -11.31 -4.78 16.89
N TYR A 155 -12.12 -5.07 15.87
CA TYR A 155 -11.79 -4.76 14.50
C TYR A 155 -11.81 -3.25 14.24
N THR A 156 -12.80 -2.51 14.75
CA THR A 156 -12.83 -1.05 14.61
C THR A 156 -11.65 -0.39 15.32
N ALA A 157 -11.26 -0.86 16.51
CA ALA A 157 -10.07 -0.36 17.20
C ALA A 157 -8.79 -0.57 16.38
N PHE A 158 -8.63 -1.74 15.75
CA PHE A 158 -7.54 -2.00 14.81
C PHE A 158 -7.54 -1.04 13.62
N VAL A 159 -8.72 -0.80 13.01
CA VAL A 159 -8.85 0.14 11.88
C VAL A 159 -8.50 1.56 12.29
N ARG A 160 -9.02 2.01 13.43
CA ARG A 160 -8.76 3.33 13.99
C ARG A 160 -7.27 3.59 14.18
N ALA A 161 -6.54 2.62 14.71
CA ALA A 161 -5.10 2.73 15.00
C ALA A 161 -4.24 3.10 13.77
N PHE A 162 -4.63 2.71 12.55
CA PHE A 162 -3.87 3.08 11.35
C PHE A 162 -4.56 4.14 10.48
N ALA A 163 -5.89 4.31 10.59
CA ALA A 163 -6.65 5.21 9.72
C ALA A 163 -6.89 6.61 10.31
N GLU A 164 -6.99 6.74 11.63
CA GLU A 164 -7.47 7.97 12.27
C GLU A 164 -6.66 9.21 11.89
N SER A 165 -5.34 9.11 11.91
CA SER A 165 -4.47 10.26 11.66
C SER A 165 -4.61 10.85 10.25
N THR A 166 -4.81 10.00 9.24
CA THR A 166 -5.03 10.46 7.85
C THR A 166 -6.46 11.00 7.66
N LEU A 167 -7.45 10.37 8.28
CA LEU A 167 -8.84 10.83 8.22
C LEU A 167 -8.98 12.20 8.90
N ALA A 168 -8.45 12.34 10.12
CA ALA A 168 -8.47 13.60 10.86
C ALA A 168 -7.79 14.73 10.07
N LYS A 169 -6.62 14.46 9.48
CA LYS A 169 -5.87 15.48 8.76
C LYS A 169 -6.50 15.91 7.43
N HIS A 170 -7.17 15.01 6.72
CA HIS A 170 -7.57 15.26 5.33
C HIS A 170 -9.08 15.23 5.13
N LEU A 171 -9.77 14.24 5.70
CA LEU A 171 -11.21 14.08 5.51
C LEU A 171 -12.01 14.96 6.47
N PHE A 172 -11.62 15.00 7.75
CA PHE A 172 -12.37 15.72 8.79
C PHE A 172 -11.87 17.14 9.02
N ALA A 173 -10.71 17.51 8.47
CA ALA A 173 -10.04 18.78 8.78
C ALA A 173 -10.84 20.06 8.48
N SER A 174 -11.82 19.97 7.57
CA SER A 174 -12.69 21.11 7.22
C SER A 174 -14.05 21.09 7.93
N ALA A 175 -14.32 20.07 8.74
CA ALA A 175 -15.54 19.99 9.54
C ALA A 175 -15.54 21.04 10.66
N GLN A 176 -16.72 21.43 11.11
CA GLN A 176 -16.87 22.37 12.23
C GLN A 176 -16.26 21.80 13.52
N ASN A 177 -16.52 20.53 13.80
CA ASN A 177 -15.98 19.78 14.94
C ASN A 177 -15.28 18.50 14.43
N PRO A 178 -14.00 18.56 14.00
CA PRO A 178 -13.30 17.41 13.41
C PRO A 178 -13.17 16.20 14.35
N GLU A 179 -13.01 16.43 15.65
CA GLU A 179 -12.89 15.37 16.66
C GLU A 179 -14.21 14.60 16.83
N GLU A 180 -15.32 15.34 17.01
CA GLU A 180 -16.66 14.76 17.11
C GLU A 180 -17.05 14.00 15.84
N LEU A 181 -16.70 14.54 14.66
CA LEU A 181 -16.92 13.84 13.39
C LEU A 181 -16.12 12.53 13.30
N GLY A 182 -14.89 12.54 13.82
CA GLY A 182 -14.05 11.34 13.90
C GLY A 182 -14.67 10.26 14.78
N GLU A 183 -15.15 10.63 15.97
CA GLU A 183 -15.85 9.69 16.86
C GLU A 183 -17.11 9.12 16.21
N GLU A 184 -17.92 9.98 15.58
CA GLU A 184 -19.14 9.55 14.89
C GLU A 184 -18.84 8.62 13.71
N PHE A 185 -17.77 8.89 12.94
CA PHE A 185 -17.32 8.01 11.88
C PHE A 185 -16.99 6.60 12.40
N PHE A 186 -16.17 6.50 13.45
CA PHE A 186 -15.78 5.19 14.00
C PHE A 186 -16.95 4.48 14.68
N ARG A 187 -17.87 5.21 15.32
CA ARG A 187 -19.11 4.65 15.87
C ARG A 187 -19.98 4.01 14.77
N ARG A 188 -20.19 4.71 13.65
CA ARG A 188 -20.95 4.18 12.50
C ARG A 188 -20.25 3.00 11.83
N LEU A 189 -18.92 3.04 11.75
CA LEU A 189 -18.13 1.93 11.22
C LEU A 189 -18.29 0.68 12.08
N GLU A 190 -18.17 0.80 13.40
CA GLU A 190 -18.40 -0.30 14.34
C GLU A 190 -19.81 -0.88 14.20
N GLU A 191 -20.82 -0.01 14.13
CA GLU A 191 -22.21 -0.43 13.96
C GLU A 191 -22.43 -1.18 12.64
N ALA A 192 -21.84 -0.72 11.54
CA ALA A 192 -21.92 -1.38 10.25
C ALA A 192 -21.24 -2.76 10.27
N ILE A 193 -20.05 -2.87 10.88
CA ILE A 193 -19.33 -4.15 11.06
C ILE A 193 -20.15 -5.10 11.92
N ARG A 194 -20.74 -4.63 13.02
CA ARG A 194 -21.56 -5.46 13.92
C ARG A 194 -22.79 -6.01 13.22
N LYS A 195 -23.45 -5.19 12.39
CA LYS A 195 -24.67 -5.57 11.66
C LYS A 195 -24.38 -6.60 10.57
N GLU A 196 -23.23 -6.49 9.91
CA GLU A 196 -22.87 -7.34 8.78
C GLU A 196 -21.35 -7.65 8.80
N PRO A 197 -20.89 -8.57 9.68
CA PRO A 197 -19.46 -8.82 9.94
C PRO A 197 -18.64 -9.11 8.69
N GLU A 198 -19.24 -9.78 7.69
CA GLU A 198 -18.56 -10.15 6.46
C GLU A 198 -18.26 -8.95 5.56
N ARG A 199 -19.12 -7.92 5.56
CA ARG A 199 -19.11 -6.85 4.55
C ARG A 199 -17.78 -6.13 4.46
N GLY A 200 -17.21 -5.80 5.62
CA GLY A 200 -15.92 -5.13 5.76
C GLY A 200 -14.74 -6.07 6.04
N LYS A 201 -14.87 -7.39 5.82
CA LYS A 201 -13.83 -8.38 6.19
C LYS A 201 -12.45 -7.95 5.69
N TYR A 202 -11.48 -7.91 6.62
CA TYR A 202 -10.09 -7.64 6.28
C TYR A 202 -9.45 -8.88 5.68
N GLU A 203 -9.26 -8.85 4.37
CA GLU A 203 -8.47 -9.84 3.64
C GLU A 203 -7.16 -9.18 3.23
N ALA A 204 -6.05 -9.77 3.69
CA ALA A 204 -4.72 -9.27 3.44
C ALA A 204 -3.82 -10.36 2.88
N THR A 205 -3.14 -10.00 1.80
CA THR A 205 -1.97 -10.71 1.30
C THR A 205 -0.76 -9.84 1.57
N ILE A 206 0.28 -10.42 2.15
CA ILE A 206 1.58 -9.75 2.25
C ILE A 206 2.43 -10.13 1.05
N LEU A 207 3.22 -9.18 0.56
CA LEU A 207 4.33 -9.41 -0.35
C LEU A 207 5.62 -9.17 0.42
N ARG A 208 6.47 -10.19 0.47
CA ARG A 208 7.83 -10.11 0.99
C ARG A 208 8.81 -10.16 -0.16
N VAL A 209 9.67 -9.16 -0.26
CA VAL A 209 10.75 -9.09 -1.26
C VAL A 209 12.08 -9.02 -0.54
N VAL A 210 12.96 -9.97 -0.82
CA VAL A 210 14.36 -9.96 -0.39
C VAL A 210 15.23 -9.54 -1.55
N MET A 211 16.03 -8.50 -1.34
CA MET A 211 16.92 -7.92 -2.34
C MET A 211 18.35 -7.96 -1.83
N ARG A 212 19.30 -8.00 -2.76
CA ARG A 212 20.74 -7.89 -2.48
C ARG A 212 21.34 -6.80 -3.33
N LYS A 213 22.25 -6.00 -2.76
CA LYS A 213 23.07 -5.07 -3.54
C LYS A 213 24.09 -5.86 -4.35
N LYS A 214 24.10 -5.66 -5.67
CA LYS A 214 25.07 -6.30 -6.55
C LYS A 214 26.49 -5.85 -6.18
N VAL A 215 27.43 -6.78 -6.25
CA VAL A 215 28.86 -6.47 -6.13
C VAL A 215 29.31 -5.94 -7.49
N GLU A 216 29.91 -4.75 -7.52
CA GLU A 216 30.50 -4.23 -8.76
C GLU A 216 31.50 -5.25 -9.28
N SER A 217 31.31 -5.70 -10.52
CA SER A 217 32.33 -6.49 -11.19
C SER A 217 33.54 -5.58 -11.36
N ARG A 218 34.66 -5.94 -10.72
CA ARG A 218 35.95 -5.34 -11.06
C ARG A 218 36.18 -5.65 -12.54
N LYS A 219 35.87 -4.72 -13.44
CA LYS A 219 36.39 -4.77 -14.81
C LYS A 219 37.90 -4.89 -14.65
N ALA A 220 38.45 -6.01 -15.12
CA ALA A 220 39.88 -6.20 -15.21
C ALA A 220 40.46 -4.96 -15.91
N LYS A 221 41.30 -4.21 -15.19
CA LYS A 221 42.17 -3.20 -15.81
C LYS A 221 43.10 -3.98 -16.73
N GLY A 222 42.71 -4.10 -18.00
CA GLY A 222 43.51 -4.71 -19.05
C GLY A 222 44.78 -3.88 -19.25
N GLU A 223 45.92 -4.56 -19.04
CA GLU A 223 47.08 -4.60 -19.92
C GLU A 223 47.48 -3.28 -20.62
N LYS A 224 48.57 -2.68 -20.12
CA LYS A 224 49.62 -2.22 -21.03
C LYS A 224 50.79 -3.19 -20.92
N SER A 225 50.84 -4.12 -21.87
CA SER A 225 52.03 -4.83 -22.28
C SER A 225 52.99 -3.83 -22.93
N GLU A 226 53.96 -3.32 -22.17
CA GLU A 226 55.18 -2.76 -22.78
C GLU A 226 56.09 -3.91 -23.14
N GLY A 227 55.85 -4.47 -24.33
CA GLY A 227 56.88 -5.22 -25.05
C GLY A 227 57.95 -4.23 -25.51
N ILE A 228 59.07 -4.18 -24.79
CA ILE A 228 60.30 -3.59 -25.31
C ILE A 228 61.10 -4.72 -25.98
N GLN A 229 60.89 -4.85 -27.29
CA GLN A 229 61.91 -5.37 -28.19
C GLN A 229 62.97 -4.28 -28.39
N GLY A 230 64.25 -4.62 -28.20
CA GLY A 230 65.28 -4.06 -29.08
C GLY A 230 66.65 -3.78 -28.47
N LYS A 231 67.61 -4.61 -28.94
CA LYS A 231 69.00 -4.28 -29.34
C LYS A 231 70.08 -4.30 -28.26
N GLY A 232 71.10 -5.13 -28.51
CA GLY A 232 72.43 -5.06 -27.93
C GLY A 232 73.04 -6.42 -27.72
#